data_AF-A0A9N8HX81-F1
#
_entry.id   AF-A0A9N8HX81-F1
#
_cell.length_a   1.000
_cell.length_b   1.000
_cell.length_c   1.000
_cell.angle_alpha   90.00
_cell.angle_beta   90.00
_cell.angle_gamma   90.00
#
_symmetry.space_group_name_H-M   'P 1'
#
loop_
_entity.id
_entity.type
_entity.pdbx_description
1 polymer ?
#
loop_
_entity_poly.entity_id
_entity_poly.type
_entity_poly.pdbx_seq_one_letter_code
_entity_poly.pdbx_strand_id
1 'polypeptide(L)'
;MMKLIKLFLFLSLCLFTCGVVSVEGATENQTLCVSPNNVFHARVNLYAGELGYYVFEECGLDNVNPTIAVELGETYTFVQTHRSNYFHPIGFAYSPYGDEELKIEVEPGTSRGNQSCIQDYTCHAPMYFINDEYVGHYSNNPDIKNITHHEEDFGLDVYEPLFMRNPHEWAQFGNFTIKLRVDDPDITSDMFIFCHIHEWMAGRIKVTKNGIPIIKKDVPTLGFEFDYNTPLLSDFDKECGTFALGQYQTPDNPHCPDHFVCDKDDPMVTPEMAHFGSCIDAMNCAMLTGMTTGIKAQDERALFIHQMIPHHQNAVNMAKALLKTEKIHCADLANDEDPDCILEGILYEIVNTQNLQIQAMFDYLDAKRFPEADNCEVPLDKVSDTLAESAGAATLQMPTYIYLQHVTRNWLTGWKALGVVVATTTVLLMSVAALVPQF
;
A
#
# COMPACT_ATOMS: atom_id res chain seq x y z
N MET A 1 6.96 -22.97 -71.84
CA MET A 1 7.88 -24.08 -71.52
C MET A 1 7.77 -24.33 -70.02
N MET A 2 6.98 -25.32 -69.56
CA MET A 2 7.39 -26.73 -69.29
C MET A 2 8.46 -26.78 -68.19
N LYS A 3 8.35 -27.45 -67.02
CA LYS A 3 7.58 -28.58 -66.42
C LYS A 3 7.72 -28.41 -64.88
N LEU A 4 6.81 -28.65 -63.93
CA LEU A 4 5.96 -29.81 -63.55
C LEU A 4 6.73 -31.08 -63.09
N ILE A 5 6.29 -31.68 -61.96
CA ILE A 5 6.45 -33.10 -61.47
C ILE A 5 7.58 -33.30 -60.41
N LYS A 6 7.47 -33.92 -59.21
CA LYS A 6 6.55 -34.84 -58.44
C LYS A 6 6.96 -34.73 -56.93
N LEU A 7 6.09 -34.65 -55.90
CA LEU A 7 5.17 -35.63 -55.26
C LEU A 7 5.83 -36.84 -54.54
N PHE A 8 5.76 -36.88 -53.21
CA PHE A 8 5.54 -38.05 -52.32
C PHE A 8 5.19 -37.53 -50.91
N LEU A 9 3.90 -37.43 -50.52
CA LEU A 9 3.12 -38.39 -49.71
C LEU A 9 3.81 -38.90 -48.42
N PHE A 10 3.43 -38.33 -47.28
CA PHE A 10 3.14 -39.11 -46.06
C PHE A 10 1.94 -38.47 -45.35
N LEU A 11 0.81 -39.17 -45.47
CA LEU A 11 -0.44 -38.92 -44.76
C LEU A 11 -0.34 -39.69 -43.44
N SER A 12 -0.32 -39.00 -42.30
CA SER A 12 -0.55 -39.64 -41.00
C SER A 12 -1.76 -39.01 -40.34
N LEU A 13 -2.73 -39.88 -40.09
CA LEU A 13 -4.00 -39.67 -39.42
C LEU A 13 -3.75 -39.18 -37.99
N CYS A 14 -4.26 -37.99 -37.65
CA CYS A 14 -4.61 -37.66 -36.26
C CYS A 14 -6.05 -37.16 -36.26
N LEU A 15 -6.95 -38.08 -35.97
CA LEU A 15 -8.31 -37.81 -35.54
C LEU A 15 -8.24 -37.10 -34.20
N PHE A 16 -8.17 -35.76 -34.21
CA PHE A 16 -8.50 -34.99 -33.03
C PHE A 16 -10.01 -35.05 -32.85
N THR A 17 -10.43 -35.86 -31.88
CA THR A 17 -11.76 -35.81 -31.31
C THR A 17 -12.05 -34.37 -30.91
N CYS A 18 -13.05 -33.77 -31.56
CA CYS A 18 -13.64 -32.51 -31.16
C CYS A 18 -14.35 -32.75 -29.81
N GLY A 19 -13.57 -32.73 -28.73
CA GLY A 19 -14.08 -32.63 -27.39
C GLY A 19 -14.61 -31.22 -27.24
N VAL A 20 -15.93 -31.08 -27.26
CA VAL A 20 -16.60 -29.91 -26.73
C VAL A 20 -16.21 -29.85 -25.26
N VAL A 21 -15.22 -29.02 -24.94
CA VAL A 21 -15.03 -28.56 -23.56
C VAL A 21 -16.23 -27.68 -23.31
N SER A 22 -17.26 -28.25 -22.68
CA SER A 22 -18.20 -27.46 -21.90
C SER A 22 -17.35 -26.65 -20.94
N VAL A 23 -17.25 -25.35 -21.18
CA VAL A 23 -16.90 -24.40 -20.13
C VAL A 23 -18.08 -24.46 -19.18
N GLU A 24 -17.97 -25.35 -18.19
CA GLU A 24 -18.90 -25.44 -17.08
C GLU A 24 -18.95 -24.09 -16.39
N GLY A 25 -20.16 -23.54 -16.38
CA GLY A 25 -20.75 -22.81 -15.27
C GLY A 25 -19.90 -21.79 -14.55
N ALA A 26 -20.24 -20.51 -14.76
CA ALA A 26 -20.15 -19.51 -13.71
C ALA A 26 -20.55 -20.15 -12.36
N THR A 27 -19.65 -20.11 -11.39
CA THR A 27 -19.91 -20.60 -10.05
C THR A 27 -21.04 -19.78 -9.44
N GLU A 28 -22.13 -20.50 -9.20
CA GLU A 28 -23.25 -20.14 -8.36
C GLU A 28 -22.75 -19.88 -6.92
N ASN A 29 -23.19 -18.77 -6.33
CA ASN A 29 -23.16 -18.45 -4.90
C ASN A 29 -21.87 -17.86 -4.26
N GLN A 30 -21.32 -16.76 -4.81
CA GLN A 30 -20.59 -15.83 -3.93
C GLN A 30 -21.63 -15.23 -2.97
N THR A 31 -21.50 -15.53 -1.68
CA THR A 31 -22.39 -14.95 -0.67
C THR A 31 -22.09 -13.46 -0.59
N LEU A 32 -23.05 -12.63 -0.97
CA LEU A 32 -22.92 -11.18 -0.86
C LEU A 32 -22.81 -10.81 0.61
N CYS A 33 -21.85 -9.94 0.92
CA CYS A 33 -21.82 -9.33 2.23
C CYS A 33 -22.87 -8.24 2.33
N VAL A 34 -23.80 -8.40 3.27
CA VAL A 34 -24.89 -7.44 3.52
C VAL A 34 -24.65 -6.80 4.88
N SER A 35 -24.66 -5.48 4.94
CA SER A 35 -24.68 -4.78 6.22
C SER A 35 -26.07 -4.88 6.87
N PRO A 36 -26.19 -5.28 8.15
CA PRO A 36 -27.48 -5.39 8.83
C PRO A 36 -28.14 -4.02 9.13
N ASN A 37 -27.38 -2.94 9.10
CA ASN A 37 -27.81 -1.57 9.46
C ASN A 37 -27.44 -0.53 8.39
N ASN A 38 -27.10 -0.95 7.18
CA ASN A 38 -26.59 -0.11 6.10
C ASN A 38 -25.34 0.72 6.48
N VAL A 39 -24.54 0.22 7.42
CA VAL A 39 -23.23 0.78 7.77
C VAL A 39 -22.15 -0.24 7.48
N PHE A 40 -21.09 0.21 6.80
CA PHE A 40 -19.88 -0.57 6.55
C PHE A 40 -18.69 0.09 7.24
N HIS A 41 -18.06 -0.58 8.18
CA HIS A 41 -16.84 -0.09 8.83
C HIS A 41 -15.63 -0.56 8.04
N ALA A 42 -15.05 0.35 7.25
CA ALA A 42 -13.92 0.06 6.40
C ALA A 42 -12.64 -0.06 7.22
N ARG A 43 -11.82 -1.05 6.86
CA ARG A 43 -10.41 -1.13 7.23
C ARG A 43 -9.61 -1.56 6.01
N VAL A 44 -8.29 -1.52 6.13
CA VAL A 44 -7.35 -2.03 5.14
C VAL A 44 -6.55 -3.13 5.80
N ASN A 45 -6.61 -4.33 5.24
CA ASN A 45 -5.71 -5.42 5.62
C ASN A 45 -4.39 -5.23 4.86
N LEU A 46 -3.42 -4.60 5.51
CA LEU A 46 -2.09 -4.35 4.94
C LEU A 46 -1.36 -5.62 4.51
N TYR A 47 -1.70 -6.77 5.08
CA TYR A 47 -0.99 -8.04 4.87
C TYR A 47 -1.58 -8.88 3.72
N ALA A 48 -2.65 -8.42 3.08
CA ALA A 48 -3.34 -9.18 2.03
C ALA A 48 -2.74 -9.00 0.63
N GLY A 49 -1.69 -8.19 0.47
CA GLY A 49 -1.00 -7.90 -0.79
C GLY A 49 0.11 -6.87 -0.60
N GLU A 50 0.68 -6.34 -1.67
CA GLU A 50 1.71 -5.29 -1.60
C GLU A 50 1.18 -4.03 -0.89
N LEU A 51 0.03 -3.54 -1.39
CA LEU A 51 -0.67 -2.33 -0.95
C LEU A 51 -1.58 -2.59 0.28
N GLY A 52 -2.03 -3.83 0.42
CA GLY A 52 -3.18 -4.18 1.24
C GLY A 52 -4.51 -3.96 0.52
N TYR A 53 -5.60 -4.41 1.15
CA TYR A 53 -6.93 -4.43 0.52
C TYR A 53 -8.03 -4.10 1.52
N TYR A 54 -9.16 -3.59 1.03
CA TYR A 54 -10.29 -3.24 1.88
C TYR A 54 -10.93 -4.48 2.50
N VAL A 55 -11.29 -4.36 3.76
CA VAL A 55 -12.14 -5.28 4.50
C VAL A 55 -13.22 -4.46 5.20
N PHE A 56 -14.38 -5.08 5.43
CA PHE A 56 -15.45 -4.46 6.21
C PHE A 56 -15.76 -5.33 7.41
N GLU A 57 -15.91 -4.71 8.59
CA GLU A 57 -16.17 -5.45 9.83
C GLU A 57 -17.41 -6.34 9.73
N GLU A 58 -18.45 -5.87 9.04
CA GLU A 58 -19.70 -6.57 8.78
C GLU A 58 -19.52 -7.84 7.94
N CYS A 59 -18.44 -7.92 7.17
CA CYS A 59 -18.11 -9.03 6.29
C CYS A 59 -17.13 -10.03 6.93
N GLY A 60 -16.62 -9.72 8.12
CA GLY A 60 -15.48 -10.39 8.74
C GLY A 60 -14.14 -9.88 8.17
N LEU A 61 -13.16 -9.69 9.06
CA LEU A 61 -11.86 -9.12 8.69
C LEU A 61 -10.95 -10.07 7.88
N ASP A 62 -11.28 -11.37 7.87
CA ASP A 62 -10.59 -12.37 7.04
C ASP A 62 -11.13 -12.39 5.59
N ASN A 63 -12.26 -11.73 5.32
CA ASN A 63 -12.86 -11.66 4.00
C ASN A 63 -12.37 -10.42 3.26
N VAL A 64 -11.26 -10.58 2.54
CA VAL A 64 -10.58 -9.52 1.79
C VAL A 64 -11.34 -9.15 0.51
N ASN A 65 -11.53 -7.85 0.27
CA ASN A 65 -12.30 -7.27 -0.84
C ASN A 65 -13.63 -8.01 -1.09
N PRO A 66 -14.50 -8.08 -0.07
CA PRO A 66 -15.75 -8.81 -0.19
C PRO A 66 -16.65 -8.14 -1.25
N THR A 67 -17.39 -8.95 -2.01
CA THR A 67 -18.49 -8.41 -2.81
C THR A 67 -19.61 -7.99 -1.87
N ILE A 68 -19.83 -6.68 -1.74
CA ILE A 68 -20.87 -6.12 -0.86
C ILE A 68 -22.19 -5.90 -1.61
N ALA A 69 -23.30 -5.93 -0.89
CA ALA A 69 -24.63 -5.60 -1.39
C ALA A 69 -25.08 -4.22 -0.89
N VAL A 70 -25.65 -3.44 -1.81
CA VAL A 70 -26.24 -2.13 -1.54
C VAL A 70 -27.65 -2.15 -2.12
N GLU A 71 -28.66 -2.01 -1.26
CA GLU A 71 -30.06 -2.07 -1.65
C GLU A 71 -30.51 -0.76 -2.33
N LEU A 72 -31.24 -0.90 -3.44
CA LEU A 72 -31.72 0.23 -4.24
C LEU A 72 -32.61 1.17 -3.42
N GLY A 73 -32.31 2.47 -3.46
CA GLY A 73 -33.05 3.53 -2.77
C GLY A 73 -32.72 3.68 -1.28
N GLU A 74 -31.93 2.77 -0.72
CA GLU A 74 -31.45 2.84 0.66
C GLU A 74 -30.14 3.64 0.74
N THR A 75 -29.91 4.28 1.88
CA THR A 75 -28.66 5.02 2.14
C THR A 75 -27.71 4.14 2.93
N TYR A 76 -26.49 3.95 2.40
CA TYR A 76 -25.40 3.25 3.06
C TYR A 76 -24.34 4.22 3.54
N THR A 77 -23.80 3.99 4.74
CA THR A 77 -22.72 4.77 5.32
C THR A 77 -21.44 3.93 5.36
N PHE A 78 -20.36 4.42 4.76
CA PHE A 78 -19.03 3.84 4.82
C PHE A 78 -18.20 4.63 5.82
N VAL A 79 -17.72 3.98 6.87
CA VAL A 79 -16.98 4.60 7.97
C VAL A 79 -15.50 4.33 7.80
N GLN A 80 -14.68 5.40 7.73
CA GLN A 80 -13.23 5.34 7.51
C GLN A 80 -12.44 5.86 8.73
N THR A 81 -12.80 5.41 9.93
CA THR A 81 -12.19 5.88 11.18
C THR A 81 -11.05 5.01 11.69
N HIS A 82 -10.96 3.76 11.22
CA HIS A 82 -9.87 2.88 11.63
C HIS A 82 -8.53 3.37 11.07
N ARG A 83 -7.47 3.34 11.87
CA ARG A 83 -6.15 3.89 11.50
C ARG A 83 -5.54 3.30 10.22
N SER A 84 -5.89 2.07 9.87
CA SER A 84 -5.48 1.46 8.60
C SER A 84 -6.03 2.17 7.36
N ASN A 85 -7.07 2.99 7.49
CA ASN A 85 -7.63 3.76 6.37
C ASN A 85 -6.79 5.00 6.05
N TYR A 86 -5.80 5.35 6.88
CA TYR A 86 -4.86 6.42 6.58
C TYR A 86 -4.32 6.24 5.14
N PHE A 87 -4.33 7.31 4.33
CA PHE A 87 -3.91 7.29 2.93
C PHE A 87 -4.77 6.44 1.97
N HIS A 88 -5.94 5.96 2.42
CA HIS A 88 -6.85 5.13 1.63
C HIS A 88 -8.30 5.69 1.59
N PRO A 89 -8.52 6.91 1.06
CA PRO A 89 -9.88 7.44 0.89
C PRO A 89 -10.67 6.58 -0.10
N ILE A 90 -11.91 6.21 0.27
CA ILE A 90 -12.78 5.38 -0.57
C ILE A 90 -13.41 6.23 -1.68
N GLY A 91 -13.27 5.74 -2.91
CA GLY A 91 -13.99 6.18 -4.10
C GLY A 91 -14.99 5.14 -4.60
N PHE A 92 -15.88 5.57 -5.49
CA PHE A 92 -16.88 4.70 -6.12
C PHE A 92 -16.81 4.84 -7.64
N ALA A 93 -16.80 3.72 -8.36
CA ALA A 93 -16.69 3.71 -9.81
C ALA A 93 -17.57 2.65 -10.45
N TYR A 94 -17.88 2.81 -11.73
CA TYR A 94 -18.52 1.79 -12.56
C TYR A 94 -17.51 0.89 -13.29
N SER A 95 -16.23 1.08 -13.00
CA SER A 95 -15.10 0.32 -13.51
C SER A 95 -14.22 -0.06 -12.32
N PRO A 96 -13.56 -1.23 -12.32
CA PRO A 96 -12.70 -1.64 -11.22
C PRO A 96 -11.36 -0.89 -11.17
N TYR A 97 -11.08 0.01 -12.13
CA TYR A 97 -9.74 0.53 -12.38
C TYR A 97 -9.51 1.99 -11.98
N GLY A 98 -8.23 2.19 -11.68
CA GLY A 98 -7.43 3.39 -11.49
C GLY A 98 -7.02 4.18 -12.76
N ASP A 99 -7.51 3.84 -13.95
CA ASP A 99 -7.10 4.50 -15.21
C ASP A 99 -8.06 5.63 -15.69
N GLU A 100 -7.54 6.83 -15.94
CA GLU A 100 -8.28 8.01 -16.43
C GLU A 100 -9.05 7.79 -17.75
N GLU A 101 -8.66 6.85 -18.63
CA GLU A 101 -9.42 6.58 -19.88
C GLU A 101 -10.61 5.61 -19.68
N LEU A 102 -10.63 4.84 -18.59
CA LEU A 102 -11.64 3.79 -18.33
C LEU A 102 -12.39 3.98 -16.99
N LYS A 103 -11.93 4.89 -16.13
CA LYS A 103 -12.63 5.35 -14.93
C LYS A 103 -13.86 6.12 -15.33
N ILE A 104 -15.01 5.49 -15.13
CA ILE A 104 -16.22 6.26 -14.93
C ILE A 104 -16.49 6.20 -13.45
N GLU A 105 -15.96 7.17 -12.73
CA GLU A 105 -16.29 7.39 -11.32
C GLU A 105 -17.78 7.67 -11.17
N VAL A 106 -18.31 7.34 -10.01
CA VAL A 106 -19.71 7.55 -9.66
C VAL A 106 -19.80 8.98 -9.13
N GLU A 107 -20.32 9.86 -9.97
CA GLU A 107 -20.35 11.31 -9.79
C GLU A 107 -21.71 11.87 -10.21
N PRO A 108 -22.06 13.11 -9.81
CA PRO A 108 -23.35 13.70 -10.16
C PRO A 108 -23.66 13.71 -11.67
N GLY A 109 -22.62 13.78 -12.51
CA GLY A 109 -22.70 13.80 -13.97
C GLY A 109 -22.47 12.46 -14.69
N THR A 110 -22.35 11.34 -13.97
CA THR A 110 -22.07 10.04 -14.59
C THR A 110 -23.16 9.01 -14.29
N SER A 111 -23.45 8.14 -15.25
CA SER A 111 -24.43 7.06 -15.06
C SER A 111 -24.15 5.87 -15.98
N ARG A 112 -24.37 4.65 -15.45
CA ARG A 112 -24.44 3.40 -16.21
C ARG A 112 -25.85 2.82 -16.28
N GLY A 113 -26.87 3.59 -15.94
CA GLY A 113 -28.27 3.24 -16.18
C GLY A 113 -28.96 4.37 -16.93
N ASN A 114 -29.97 4.96 -16.31
CA ASN A 114 -30.71 6.07 -16.87
C ASN A 114 -29.81 7.30 -17.04
N GLN A 115 -29.70 7.77 -18.29
CA GLN A 115 -28.83 8.88 -18.68
C GLN A 115 -29.48 10.26 -18.46
N SER A 116 -30.76 10.32 -18.08
CA SER A 116 -31.47 11.60 -17.92
C SER A 116 -30.93 12.47 -16.78
N CYS A 117 -30.31 11.86 -15.78
CA CYS A 117 -29.74 12.57 -14.64
C CYS A 117 -28.44 13.34 -14.98
N ILE A 118 -27.74 12.96 -16.06
CA ILE A 118 -26.40 13.45 -16.40
C ILE A 118 -26.41 14.95 -16.71
N GLN A 119 -27.38 15.41 -17.51
CA GLN A 119 -27.42 16.81 -17.98
C GLN A 119 -27.71 17.81 -16.85
N ASP A 120 -28.26 17.31 -15.75
CA ASP A 120 -28.74 18.11 -14.62
C ASP A 120 -27.94 17.85 -13.34
N TYR A 121 -26.88 17.03 -13.42
CA TYR A 121 -26.05 16.62 -12.29
C TYR A 121 -26.86 16.08 -11.11
N THR A 122 -27.76 15.14 -11.40
CA THR A 122 -28.65 14.51 -10.42
C THR A 122 -28.43 13.00 -10.31
N CYS A 123 -27.40 12.45 -10.96
CA CYS A 123 -27.10 11.03 -10.90
C CYS A 123 -26.60 10.65 -9.51
N HIS A 124 -26.89 9.44 -9.05
CA HIS A 124 -26.45 8.99 -7.73
C HIS A 124 -24.93 9.14 -7.58
N ALA A 125 -24.50 9.76 -6.48
CA ALA A 125 -23.09 10.01 -6.19
C ALA A 125 -22.81 9.84 -4.69
N PRO A 126 -21.58 9.49 -4.29
CA PRO A 126 -21.18 9.49 -2.89
C PRO A 126 -21.20 10.92 -2.34
N MET A 127 -21.55 11.05 -1.06
CA MET A 127 -21.54 12.32 -0.33
C MET A 127 -20.57 12.20 0.84
N TYR A 128 -19.54 13.04 0.89
CA TYR A 128 -18.44 12.93 1.84
C TYR A 128 -18.65 13.78 3.09
N PHE A 129 -18.30 13.22 4.26
CA PHE A 129 -18.51 13.84 5.56
C PHE A 129 -17.25 13.80 6.43
N ILE A 130 -17.04 14.89 7.17
CA ILE A 130 -16.00 15.00 8.20
C ILE A 130 -16.70 15.40 9.51
N ASN A 131 -16.50 14.63 10.57
CA ASN A 131 -17.15 14.85 11.88
C ASN A 131 -18.67 15.02 11.78
N ASP A 132 -19.30 14.14 11.00
CA ASP A 132 -20.75 14.13 10.69
C ASP A 132 -21.25 15.39 9.94
N GLU A 133 -20.37 16.29 9.54
CA GLU A 133 -20.68 17.45 8.70
C GLU A 133 -20.49 17.09 7.21
N TYR A 134 -21.53 17.31 6.40
CA TYR A 134 -21.43 17.15 4.96
C TYR A 134 -20.60 18.29 4.37
N VAL A 135 -19.51 17.96 3.69
CA VAL A 135 -18.54 18.97 3.19
C VAL A 135 -18.72 19.35 1.72
N GLY A 136 -19.79 18.86 1.07
CA GLY A 136 -20.12 19.20 -0.30
C GLY A 136 -21.37 20.08 -0.46
N HIS A 137 -21.76 20.27 -1.72
CA HIS A 137 -22.93 21.04 -2.10
C HIS A 137 -24.03 20.22 -2.77
N TYR A 138 -23.67 19.21 -3.55
CA TYR A 138 -24.53 18.27 -4.27
C TYR A 138 -25.44 17.46 -3.33
N SER A 139 -26.56 16.92 -3.84
CA SER A 139 -27.34 15.88 -3.18
C SER A 139 -28.33 15.20 -4.14
N ASN A 140 -28.32 13.87 -4.23
CA ASN A 140 -29.49 13.06 -4.62
C ASN A 140 -30.28 12.53 -3.41
N ASN A 141 -29.83 12.80 -2.18
CA ASN A 141 -30.40 12.20 -0.98
C ASN A 141 -31.14 13.24 -0.13
N PRO A 142 -32.49 13.30 -0.19
CA PRO A 142 -33.27 14.30 0.54
C PRO A 142 -33.15 14.17 2.06
N ASP A 143 -32.69 13.03 2.58
CA ASP A 143 -32.47 12.81 4.01
C ASP A 143 -31.19 13.49 4.53
N ILE A 144 -30.28 13.86 3.62
CA ILE A 144 -29.04 14.59 3.94
C ILE A 144 -29.21 16.07 3.64
N LYS A 145 -29.64 16.39 2.42
CA LYS A 145 -29.79 17.75 1.91
C LYS A 145 -30.81 17.76 0.78
N ASN A 146 -31.52 18.87 0.60
CA ASN A 146 -32.43 19.04 -0.53
C ASN A 146 -31.75 18.64 -1.85
N ILE A 147 -32.49 17.91 -2.70
CA ILE A 147 -32.00 17.49 -4.01
C ILE A 147 -31.54 18.71 -4.80
N THR A 148 -30.33 18.63 -5.33
CA THR A 148 -29.70 19.70 -6.11
C THR A 148 -29.82 19.46 -7.59
N HIS A 149 -29.61 20.52 -8.37
CA HIS A 149 -29.59 20.52 -9.83
C HIS A 149 -28.39 21.36 -10.26
N HIS A 150 -27.68 20.92 -11.29
CA HIS A 150 -26.46 21.56 -11.79
C HIS A 150 -25.40 21.82 -10.71
N GLU A 151 -25.23 20.88 -9.78
CA GLU A 151 -24.23 20.93 -8.72
C GLU A 151 -23.34 19.70 -8.80
N GLU A 152 -22.02 19.91 -8.84
CA GLU A 152 -21.02 18.86 -9.02
C GLU A 152 -20.21 18.62 -7.75
N ASP A 153 -20.19 19.55 -6.79
CA ASP A 153 -19.39 19.40 -5.58
C ASP A 153 -20.05 18.41 -4.62
N PHE A 154 -19.60 17.16 -4.61
CA PHE A 154 -20.06 16.13 -3.68
C PHE A 154 -19.19 15.97 -2.42
N GLY A 155 -18.22 16.88 -2.22
CA GLY A 155 -17.38 16.99 -1.02
C GLY A 155 -16.03 16.27 -1.09
N LEU A 156 -15.72 15.60 -2.21
CA LEU A 156 -14.46 14.84 -2.36
C LEU A 156 -13.22 15.73 -2.27
N ASP A 157 -13.23 16.90 -2.93
CA ASP A 157 -12.10 17.84 -2.97
C ASP A 157 -11.69 18.37 -1.59
N VAL A 158 -12.60 18.32 -0.61
CA VAL A 158 -12.31 18.65 0.79
C VAL A 158 -11.84 17.43 1.58
N TYR A 159 -12.41 16.26 1.27
CA TYR A 159 -12.22 15.01 2.00
C TYR A 159 -10.88 14.33 1.68
N GLU A 160 -10.59 14.11 0.40
CA GLU A 160 -9.46 13.32 -0.08
C GLU A 160 -8.10 13.92 0.33
N PRO A 161 -7.84 15.24 0.18
CA PRO A 161 -6.51 15.79 0.49
C PRO A 161 -6.09 15.63 1.96
N LEU A 162 -7.04 15.39 2.86
CA LEU A 162 -6.76 15.17 4.28
C LEU A 162 -6.09 13.81 4.53
N PHE A 163 -6.34 12.81 3.69
CA PHE A 163 -5.71 11.49 3.79
C PHE A 163 -4.22 11.49 3.44
N MET A 164 -3.74 12.55 2.78
CA MET A 164 -2.33 12.78 2.44
C MET A 164 -1.59 13.65 3.47
N ARG A 165 -2.25 14.08 4.54
CA ARG A 165 -1.57 14.71 5.68
C ARG A 165 -0.74 13.67 6.42
N ASN A 166 0.17 14.09 7.28
CA ASN A 166 0.91 13.11 8.08
C ASN A 166 -0.06 12.30 8.98
N PRO A 167 0.27 11.06 9.37
CA PRO A 167 -0.66 10.18 10.08
C PRO A 167 -1.25 10.77 11.37
N HIS A 168 -0.45 11.55 12.12
CA HIS A 168 -0.89 12.19 13.36
C HIS A 168 -1.93 13.28 13.09
N GLU A 169 -1.64 14.17 12.14
CA GLU A 169 -2.57 15.22 11.72
C GLU A 169 -3.85 14.62 11.11
N TRP A 170 -3.73 13.58 10.29
CA TRP A 170 -4.89 12.86 9.74
C TRP A 170 -5.81 12.33 10.86
N ALA A 171 -5.23 11.69 11.88
CA ALA A 171 -5.98 11.18 13.02
C ALA A 171 -6.67 12.29 13.85
N GLN A 172 -6.14 13.51 13.83
CA GLN A 172 -6.74 14.67 14.52
C GLN A 172 -7.97 15.24 13.82
N PHE A 173 -8.17 14.99 12.52
CA PHE A 173 -9.37 15.46 11.81
C PHE A 173 -10.65 14.75 12.25
N GLY A 174 -10.55 13.61 12.94
CA GLY A 174 -11.68 12.92 13.55
C GLY A 174 -12.35 11.93 12.60
N ASN A 175 -13.68 11.99 12.49
CA ASN A 175 -14.45 10.94 11.85
C ASN A 175 -14.67 11.20 10.35
N PHE A 176 -14.17 10.29 9.53
CA PHE A 176 -14.39 10.29 8.09
C PHE A 176 -15.51 9.31 7.73
N THR A 177 -16.55 9.78 7.04
CA THR A 177 -17.63 8.90 6.54
C THR A 177 -18.09 9.30 5.14
N ILE A 178 -18.65 8.35 4.40
CA ILE A 178 -19.22 8.55 3.07
C ILE A 178 -20.63 7.99 3.07
N LYS A 179 -21.60 8.73 2.54
CA LYS A 179 -22.96 8.24 2.35
C LYS A 179 -23.25 8.04 0.88
N LEU A 180 -23.66 6.84 0.50
CA LEU A 180 -24.04 6.48 -0.86
C LEU A 180 -25.50 6.02 -0.87
N ARG A 181 -26.27 6.56 -1.81
CA ARG A 181 -27.64 6.13 -2.10
C ARG A 181 -27.76 5.91 -3.60
N VAL A 182 -28.04 4.68 -4.02
CA VAL A 182 -28.20 4.33 -5.44
C VAL A 182 -29.68 4.34 -5.77
N ASP A 183 -30.12 5.28 -6.60
CA ASP A 183 -31.54 5.47 -6.94
C ASP A 183 -31.94 4.93 -8.32
N ASP A 184 -30.97 4.47 -9.12
CA ASP A 184 -31.20 4.06 -10.51
C ASP A 184 -31.52 2.56 -10.63
N PRO A 185 -32.78 2.16 -10.89
CA PRO A 185 -33.15 0.76 -11.08
C PRO A 185 -32.65 0.17 -12.41
N ASP A 186 -32.26 1.02 -13.36
CA ASP A 186 -31.89 0.63 -14.73
C ASP A 186 -30.37 0.49 -14.90
N ILE A 187 -29.62 0.39 -13.79
CA ILE A 187 -28.17 0.21 -13.81
C ILE A 187 -27.79 -1.04 -14.63
N THR A 188 -26.80 -0.90 -15.52
CA THR A 188 -26.38 -1.94 -16.47
C THR A 188 -25.03 -2.58 -16.15
N SER A 189 -24.31 -2.07 -15.15
CA SER A 189 -23.08 -2.64 -14.62
C SER A 189 -23.06 -2.66 -13.11
N ASP A 190 -22.24 -3.53 -12.54
CA ASP A 190 -21.86 -3.45 -11.13
C ASP A 190 -21.10 -2.15 -10.86
N MET A 191 -21.03 -1.81 -9.58
CA MET A 191 -20.19 -0.72 -9.08
C MET A 191 -18.99 -1.28 -8.32
N PHE A 192 -18.03 -0.43 -8.04
CA PHE A 192 -16.80 -0.79 -7.33
C PHE A 192 -16.50 0.25 -6.28
N ILE A 193 -15.99 -0.21 -5.14
CA ILE A 193 -15.24 0.61 -4.19
C ILE A 193 -13.80 0.59 -4.66
N PHE A 194 -13.13 1.73 -4.65
CA PHE A 194 -11.69 1.80 -4.92
C PHE A 194 -10.98 2.78 -3.98
N CYS A 195 -9.65 2.82 -4.01
CA CYS A 195 -8.86 3.85 -3.34
C CYS A 195 -8.54 4.99 -4.31
N HIS A 196 -8.82 6.24 -3.96
CA HIS A 196 -8.48 7.39 -4.81
C HIS A 196 -6.97 7.59 -4.99
N ILE A 197 -6.17 7.13 -4.03
CA ILE A 197 -4.72 7.36 -4.01
C ILE A 197 -3.93 6.18 -4.58
N HIS A 198 -4.26 4.96 -4.16
CA HIS A 198 -3.53 3.75 -4.58
C HIS A 198 -4.33 2.96 -5.61
N GLU A 199 -3.71 2.70 -6.76
CA GLU A 199 -4.30 1.84 -7.76
C GLU A 199 -4.40 0.38 -7.28
N TRP A 200 -5.19 -0.44 -7.98
CA TRP A 200 -5.34 -1.89 -7.73
C TRP A 200 -6.04 -2.28 -6.41
N MET A 201 -6.42 -1.30 -5.60
CA MET A 201 -7.26 -1.47 -4.42
C MET A 201 -8.73 -1.30 -4.78
N ALA A 202 -9.38 -2.37 -5.27
CA ALA A 202 -10.81 -2.33 -5.63
C ALA A 202 -11.63 -3.50 -5.07
N GLY A 203 -12.87 -3.24 -4.68
CA GLY A 203 -13.87 -4.21 -4.22
C GLY A 203 -15.17 -4.07 -5.00
N ARG A 204 -15.93 -5.15 -5.17
CA ARG A 204 -17.17 -5.15 -5.98
C ARG A 204 -18.40 -4.78 -5.13
N ILE A 205 -19.28 -3.98 -5.71
CA ILE A 205 -20.60 -3.66 -5.17
C ILE A 205 -21.68 -4.23 -6.10
N LYS A 206 -22.61 -4.97 -5.51
CA LYS A 206 -23.85 -5.40 -6.17
C LYS A 206 -25.02 -4.54 -5.70
N VAL A 207 -25.67 -3.87 -6.65
CA VAL A 207 -26.96 -3.22 -6.37
C VAL A 207 -28.06 -4.28 -6.32
N THR A 208 -28.79 -4.33 -5.21
CA THR A 208 -29.87 -5.30 -4.98
C THR A 208 -31.24 -4.65 -4.98
N LYS A 209 -32.26 -5.45 -5.30
CA LYS A 209 -33.68 -5.11 -5.15
C LYS A 209 -34.40 -6.24 -4.43
N ASN A 210 -34.92 -5.97 -3.25
CA ASN A 210 -35.41 -6.94 -2.28
C ASN A 210 -34.38 -8.02 -1.96
N GLY A 211 -33.10 -7.63 -1.79
CA GLY A 211 -31.99 -8.55 -1.51
C GLY A 211 -31.55 -9.43 -2.69
N ILE A 212 -32.10 -9.22 -3.89
CA ILE A 212 -31.69 -9.94 -5.11
C ILE A 212 -30.87 -8.99 -5.99
N PRO A 213 -29.66 -9.35 -6.42
CA PRO A 213 -28.88 -8.53 -7.37
C PRO A 213 -29.68 -8.20 -8.63
N ILE A 214 -29.71 -6.92 -8.99
CA ILE A 214 -30.27 -6.46 -10.27
C ILE A 214 -29.45 -7.09 -11.41
N ILE A 215 -28.12 -7.10 -11.25
CA ILE A 215 -27.17 -7.69 -12.19
C ILE A 215 -26.54 -8.92 -11.56
N LYS A 216 -27.00 -10.11 -12.01
CA LYS A 216 -26.53 -11.39 -11.46
C LYS A 216 -25.10 -11.76 -11.86
N LYS A 217 -24.67 -11.36 -13.06
CA LYS A 217 -23.33 -11.65 -13.57
C LYS A 217 -22.37 -10.58 -13.07
N ASP A 218 -21.13 -10.96 -12.79
CA ASP A 218 -20.06 -9.99 -12.49
C ASP A 218 -19.63 -9.26 -13.77
N VAL A 219 -20.16 -8.05 -13.96
CA VAL A 219 -19.89 -7.21 -15.13
C VAL A 219 -19.73 -5.74 -14.75
N PRO A 220 -18.64 -5.07 -15.16
CA PRO A 220 -17.45 -5.64 -15.80
C PRO A 220 -16.72 -6.63 -14.87
N THR A 221 -15.89 -7.50 -15.44
CA THR A 221 -14.95 -8.31 -14.66
C THR A 221 -13.96 -7.40 -13.93
N LEU A 222 -13.42 -7.81 -12.78
CA LEU A 222 -12.34 -7.06 -12.11
C LEU A 222 -11.13 -6.89 -13.03
N GLY A 223 -10.84 -7.92 -13.83
CA GLY A 223 -9.80 -7.91 -14.86
C GLY A 223 -8.36 -7.95 -14.30
N PHE A 224 -8.21 -8.23 -13.01
CA PHE A 224 -6.98 -8.63 -12.35
C PHE A 224 -7.29 -9.70 -11.29
N GLU A 225 -6.27 -10.42 -10.85
CA GLU A 225 -6.35 -11.31 -9.69
C GLU A 225 -5.75 -10.60 -8.48
N PHE A 226 -6.42 -10.68 -7.33
CA PHE A 226 -5.87 -10.13 -6.09
C PHE A 226 -4.64 -10.91 -5.63
N ASP A 227 -3.66 -10.20 -5.05
CA ASP A 227 -2.39 -10.74 -4.59
C ASP A 227 -2.52 -11.98 -3.70
N TYR A 228 -3.50 -11.98 -2.78
CA TYR A 228 -3.75 -13.10 -1.86
C TYR A 228 -4.24 -14.39 -2.55
N ASN A 229 -4.64 -14.32 -3.82
CA ASN A 229 -4.97 -15.49 -4.64
C ASN A 229 -3.78 -15.95 -5.50
N THR A 230 -2.65 -15.26 -5.44
CA THR A 230 -1.45 -15.58 -6.23
C THR A 230 -0.41 -16.29 -5.38
N PRO A 231 0.56 -17.00 -6.00
CA PRO A 231 1.72 -17.55 -5.30
C PRO A 231 2.66 -16.49 -4.70
N LEU A 232 2.45 -15.19 -4.98
CA LEU A 232 3.28 -14.10 -4.44
C LEU A 232 3.07 -13.91 -2.93
N LEU A 233 1.89 -14.23 -2.39
CA LEU A 233 1.65 -14.22 -0.95
C LEU A 233 1.89 -15.63 -0.39
N SER A 234 3.16 -15.96 -0.13
CA SER A 234 3.56 -17.27 0.42
C SER A 234 3.18 -17.43 1.89
N ASP A 235 3.29 -18.65 2.43
CA ASP A 235 3.07 -18.88 3.87
C ASP A 235 4.12 -18.16 4.72
N PHE A 236 5.37 -18.06 4.22
CA PHE A 236 6.42 -17.23 4.82
C PHE A 236 5.99 -15.76 4.89
N ASP A 237 5.38 -15.24 3.82
CA ASP A 237 4.90 -13.85 3.79
C ASP A 237 3.76 -13.62 4.79
N LYS A 238 2.83 -14.58 4.92
CA LYS A 238 1.73 -14.49 5.91
C LYS A 238 2.24 -14.49 7.35
N GLU A 239 3.28 -15.27 7.63
CA GLU A 239 3.95 -15.32 8.93
C GLU A 239 4.70 -14.00 9.23
N CYS A 240 5.52 -13.54 8.28
CA CYS A 240 6.30 -12.31 8.42
C CYS A 240 5.49 -11.01 8.29
N GLY A 241 4.26 -11.06 7.75
CA GLY A 241 3.47 -9.88 7.41
C GLY A 241 4.00 -9.12 6.19
N THR A 242 4.65 -9.82 5.26
CA THR A 242 5.32 -9.25 4.09
C THR A 242 4.59 -9.60 2.79
N PHE A 243 5.18 -9.24 1.66
CA PHE A 243 4.70 -9.61 0.34
C PHE A 243 5.87 -9.98 -0.59
N ALA A 244 5.69 -11.06 -1.37
CA ALA A 244 6.60 -11.54 -2.41
C ALA A 244 8.03 -11.92 -1.95
N LEU A 245 8.20 -12.31 -0.69
CA LEU A 245 9.52 -12.66 -0.12
C LEU A 245 9.84 -14.16 -0.11
N GLY A 246 8.86 -15.03 -0.36
CA GLY A 246 9.04 -16.48 -0.23
C GLY A 246 10.26 -17.07 -0.96
N GLN A 247 10.64 -16.53 -2.13
CA GLN A 247 11.80 -16.98 -2.90
C GLN A 247 13.15 -16.42 -2.42
N TYR A 248 13.15 -15.42 -1.54
CA TYR A 248 14.35 -14.71 -1.07
C TYR A 248 14.84 -15.21 0.29
N GLN A 249 14.27 -16.31 0.79
CA GLN A 249 14.71 -16.94 2.04
C GLN A 249 16.18 -17.39 1.94
N THR A 250 16.96 -17.07 2.97
CA THR A 250 18.35 -17.51 3.14
C THR A 250 18.40 -18.70 4.12
N PRO A 251 19.49 -19.51 4.17
CA PRO A 251 20.78 -19.38 3.48
C PRO A 251 20.81 -19.95 2.06
N ASP A 252 19.76 -20.62 1.61
CA ASP A 252 19.80 -21.42 0.38
C ASP A 252 19.61 -20.60 -0.91
N ASN A 253 19.41 -19.28 -0.82
CA ASN A 253 19.29 -18.42 -1.99
C ASN A 253 20.68 -18.11 -2.60
N PRO A 254 20.97 -18.54 -3.84
CA PRO A 254 22.29 -18.38 -4.45
C PRO A 254 22.63 -16.93 -4.85
N HIS A 255 21.66 -16.02 -4.82
CA HIS A 255 21.84 -14.61 -5.17
C HIS A 255 22.12 -13.72 -3.95
N CYS A 256 22.15 -14.30 -2.75
CA CYS A 256 22.29 -13.57 -1.49
C CYS A 256 23.37 -14.19 -0.58
N PRO A 257 23.98 -13.40 0.31
CA PRO A 257 24.75 -13.95 1.42
C PRO A 257 23.88 -14.88 2.29
N ASP A 258 24.53 -15.76 3.05
CA ASP A 258 23.83 -16.71 3.92
C ASP A 258 22.92 -15.99 4.96
N HIS A 259 23.26 -14.77 5.37
CA HIS A 259 22.44 -13.90 6.24
C HIS A 259 22.81 -12.42 6.10
N PHE A 260 21.90 -11.53 6.53
CA PHE A 260 22.10 -10.09 6.71
C PHE A 260 22.00 -9.68 8.19
N VAL A 261 21.26 -10.43 9.00
CA VAL A 261 21.11 -10.24 10.44
C VAL A 261 22.02 -11.22 11.19
N CYS A 262 22.96 -10.68 11.96
CA CYS A 262 23.90 -11.47 12.77
C CYS A 262 23.26 -12.00 14.07
N ASP A 263 23.93 -12.96 14.69
CA ASP A 263 23.68 -13.44 16.07
C ASP A 263 22.28 -14.00 16.35
N LYS A 264 21.53 -14.44 15.31
CA LYS A 264 20.21 -15.07 15.46
C LYS A 264 20.24 -16.37 16.28
N ASP A 265 21.39 -17.05 16.32
CA ASP A 265 21.61 -18.29 17.07
C ASP A 265 22.14 -18.03 18.51
N ASP A 266 22.29 -16.77 18.93
CA ASP A 266 22.72 -16.45 20.29
C ASP A 266 21.70 -17.00 21.31
N PRO A 267 22.13 -17.75 22.34
CA PRO A 267 21.24 -18.33 23.35
C PRO A 267 20.32 -17.34 24.10
N MET A 268 20.63 -16.04 24.05
CA MET A 268 19.83 -14.97 24.67
C MET A 268 18.72 -14.45 23.76
N VAL A 269 18.74 -14.76 22.47
CA VAL A 269 17.72 -14.32 21.48
C VAL A 269 16.49 -15.21 21.59
N THR A 270 15.30 -14.59 21.64
CA THR A 270 14.04 -15.34 21.68
C THR A 270 13.70 -15.93 20.31
N PRO A 271 12.94 -17.03 20.24
CA PRO A 271 12.51 -17.60 18.96
C PRO A 271 11.77 -16.60 18.06
N GLU A 272 10.97 -15.71 18.66
CA GLU A 272 10.22 -14.67 17.93
C GLU A 272 11.17 -13.63 17.32
N MET A 273 12.21 -13.21 18.05
CA MET A 273 13.19 -12.25 17.54
C MET A 273 14.08 -12.88 16.47
N ALA A 274 14.47 -14.15 16.64
CA ALA A 274 15.20 -14.89 15.61
C ALA A 274 14.37 -15.06 14.33
N HIS A 275 13.07 -15.33 14.46
CA HIS A 275 12.14 -15.39 13.33
C HIS A 275 12.00 -14.03 12.63
N PHE A 276 11.81 -12.94 13.38
CA PHE A 276 11.81 -11.59 12.82
C PHE A 276 13.11 -11.29 12.06
N GLY A 277 14.26 -11.69 12.61
CA GLY A 277 15.56 -11.60 11.93
C GLY A 277 15.60 -12.35 10.59
N SER A 278 14.98 -13.53 10.51
CA SER A 278 14.85 -14.28 9.26
C SER A 278 13.91 -13.61 8.24
N CYS A 279 12.87 -12.92 8.70
CA CYS A 279 12.05 -12.07 7.83
C CYS A 279 12.90 -10.93 7.23
N ILE A 280 13.71 -10.25 8.05
CA ILE A 280 14.62 -9.18 7.62
C ILE A 280 15.69 -9.69 6.64
N ASP A 281 16.18 -10.93 6.81
CA ASP A 281 17.11 -11.53 5.84
C ASP A 281 16.50 -11.68 4.45
N ALA A 282 15.26 -12.18 4.37
CA ALA A 282 14.56 -12.34 3.10
C ALA A 282 14.27 -10.99 2.42
N MET A 283 13.88 -9.99 3.21
CA MET A 283 13.70 -8.60 2.77
C MET A 283 14.99 -8.03 2.15
N ASN A 284 16.10 -8.11 2.88
CA ASN A 284 17.39 -7.61 2.39
C ASN A 284 17.91 -8.41 1.19
N CYS A 285 17.63 -9.71 1.12
CA CYS A 285 17.93 -10.53 -0.05
C CYS A 285 17.13 -10.07 -1.28
N ALA A 286 15.83 -9.79 -1.12
CA ALA A 286 14.98 -9.26 -2.17
C ALA A 286 15.49 -7.88 -2.65
N MET A 287 15.83 -6.99 -1.72
CA MET A 287 16.41 -5.68 -2.03
C MET A 287 17.74 -5.81 -2.78
N LEU A 288 18.67 -6.65 -2.29
CA LEU A 288 19.95 -6.87 -2.93
C LEU A 288 19.77 -7.37 -4.36
N THR A 289 18.92 -8.39 -4.55
CA THR A 289 18.65 -8.97 -5.86
C THR A 289 18.00 -7.95 -6.79
N GLY A 290 16.99 -7.23 -6.32
CA GLY A 290 16.26 -6.24 -7.11
C GLY A 290 17.09 -5.00 -7.47
N MET A 291 17.93 -4.51 -6.55
CA MET A 291 18.83 -3.38 -6.79
C MET A 291 20.05 -3.75 -7.63
N THR A 292 20.30 -5.04 -7.87
CA THR A 292 21.35 -5.50 -8.77
C THR A 292 20.87 -5.40 -10.21
N THR A 293 21.00 -4.21 -10.79
CA THR A 293 20.46 -3.87 -12.10
C THR A 293 21.55 -3.69 -13.16
N GLY A 294 21.17 -3.92 -14.42
CA GLY A 294 21.90 -3.51 -15.60
C GLY A 294 21.70 -2.03 -15.93
N ILE A 295 22.18 -1.64 -17.10
CA ILE A 295 22.07 -0.28 -17.67
C ILE A 295 21.54 -0.31 -19.11
N LYS A 296 20.69 -1.30 -19.44
CA LYS A 296 20.18 -1.53 -20.81
C LYS A 296 19.38 -0.36 -21.32
N ALA A 297 18.66 0.34 -20.45
CA ALA A 297 17.92 1.56 -20.79
C ALA A 297 18.82 2.73 -21.19
N GLN A 298 20.12 2.71 -20.82
CA GLN A 298 21.10 3.78 -21.05
C GLN A 298 20.59 5.17 -20.61
N ASP A 299 19.86 5.21 -19.50
CA ASP A 299 19.23 6.40 -18.96
C ASP A 299 19.38 6.43 -17.44
N GLU A 300 19.92 7.51 -16.90
CA GLU A 300 20.20 7.63 -15.46
C GLU A 300 18.91 7.63 -14.62
N ARG A 301 17.79 8.09 -15.18
CA ARG A 301 16.49 8.12 -14.49
C ARG A 301 15.90 6.72 -14.43
N ALA A 302 15.97 5.98 -15.54
CA ALA A 302 15.55 4.58 -15.56
C ALA A 302 16.39 3.75 -14.56
N LEU A 303 17.72 3.93 -14.57
CA LEU A 303 18.61 3.26 -13.61
C LEU A 303 18.26 3.58 -12.15
N PHE A 304 17.99 4.85 -11.85
CA PHE A 304 17.54 5.27 -10.53
C PHE A 304 16.24 4.55 -10.14
N ILE A 305 15.24 4.54 -11.02
CA ILE A 305 13.93 3.95 -10.75
C ILE A 305 14.02 2.42 -10.60
N HIS A 306 14.77 1.73 -11.47
CA HIS A 306 14.97 0.28 -11.38
C HIS A 306 15.59 -0.16 -10.05
N GLN A 307 16.38 0.70 -9.40
CA GLN A 307 16.94 0.43 -8.08
C GLN A 307 16.04 0.96 -6.94
N MET A 308 15.31 2.05 -7.17
CA MET A 308 14.50 2.68 -6.13
C MET A 308 13.19 1.92 -5.85
N ILE A 309 12.60 1.27 -6.86
CA ILE A 309 11.44 0.39 -6.69
C ILE A 309 11.73 -0.73 -5.66
N PRO A 310 12.73 -1.61 -5.86
CA PRO A 310 13.03 -2.68 -4.89
C PRO A 310 13.53 -2.12 -3.55
N HIS A 311 14.18 -0.96 -3.54
CA HIS A 311 14.52 -0.27 -2.28
C HIS A 311 13.26 0.13 -1.49
N HIS A 312 12.24 0.68 -2.17
CA HIS A 312 10.99 1.06 -1.53
C HIS A 312 10.18 -0.16 -1.09
N GLN A 313 10.10 -1.21 -1.93
CA GLN A 313 9.43 -2.47 -1.58
C GLN A 313 10.04 -3.10 -0.32
N ASN A 314 11.36 -3.01 -0.16
CA ASN A 314 12.03 -3.44 1.05
C ASN A 314 11.60 -2.65 2.30
N ALA A 315 11.55 -1.32 2.19
CA ALA A 315 11.13 -0.46 3.30
C ALA A 315 9.67 -0.70 3.70
N VAL A 316 8.78 -0.87 2.72
CA VAL A 316 7.37 -1.25 2.93
C VAL A 316 7.28 -2.58 3.66
N ASN A 317 8.00 -3.62 3.21
CA ASN A 317 8.00 -4.93 3.86
C ASN A 317 8.55 -4.89 5.29
N MET A 318 9.63 -4.13 5.55
CA MET A 318 10.15 -3.92 6.91
C MET A 318 9.12 -3.24 7.81
N ALA A 319 8.43 -2.22 7.31
CA ALA A 319 7.42 -1.51 8.08
C ALA A 319 6.23 -2.40 8.42
N LYS A 320 5.72 -3.17 7.43
CA LYS A 320 4.63 -4.12 7.63
C LYS A 320 5.01 -5.24 8.61
N ALA A 321 6.21 -5.79 8.50
CA ALA A 321 6.66 -6.84 9.41
C ALA A 321 6.76 -6.34 10.86
N LEU A 322 7.20 -5.10 11.08
CA LEU A 322 7.22 -4.52 12.42
C LEU A 322 5.79 -4.31 12.96
N LEU A 323 4.87 -3.78 12.15
CA LEU A 323 3.44 -3.65 12.51
C LEU A 323 2.83 -5.02 12.85
N LYS A 324 3.19 -6.07 12.12
CA LYS A 324 2.72 -7.45 12.31
C LYS A 324 3.10 -8.03 13.68
N THR A 325 4.18 -7.55 14.29
CA THR A 325 4.61 -8.03 15.61
C THR A 325 3.68 -7.61 16.75
N GLU A 326 2.86 -6.57 16.52
CA GLU A 326 1.98 -5.95 17.53
C GLU A 326 2.73 -5.50 18.81
N LYS A 327 4.05 -5.26 18.70
CA LYS A 327 4.89 -4.81 19.83
C LYS A 327 4.88 -3.31 20.06
N ILE A 328 4.39 -2.54 19.09
CA ILE A 328 4.21 -1.09 19.20
C ILE A 328 2.83 -0.83 19.80
N HIS A 329 2.76 -0.02 20.85
CA HIS A 329 1.52 0.20 21.58
C HIS A 329 1.08 1.67 21.52
N CYS A 330 0.48 2.07 20.40
CA CYS A 330 -0.15 3.37 20.29
C CYS A 330 -1.65 3.33 20.61
N ALA A 331 -2.05 3.92 21.73
CA ALA A 331 -3.46 4.04 22.10
C ALA A 331 -4.23 5.03 21.19
N ASP A 332 -3.57 6.13 20.81
CA ASP A 332 -4.17 7.22 20.04
C ASP A 332 -3.16 7.76 19.03
N LEU A 333 -3.38 7.47 17.73
CA LEU A 333 -2.47 7.87 16.66
C LEU A 333 -2.35 9.41 16.53
N ALA A 334 -3.32 10.16 17.04
CA ALA A 334 -3.25 11.62 17.08
C ALA A 334 -2.20 12.17 18.06
N ASN A 335 -1.68 11.34 18.96
CA ASN A 335 -0.64 11.72 19.92
C ASN A 335 0.75 11.70 19.26
N ASP A 336 1.26 12.88 18.93
CA ASP A 336 2.56 13.11 18.31
C ASP A 336 3.71 13.31 19.32
N GLU A 337 3.46 13.06 20.61
CA GLU A 337 4.47 13.13 21.68
C GLU A 337 4.85 11.73 22.22
N ASP A 338 4.00 10.73 22.02
CA ASP A 338 4.27 9.35 22.44
C ASP A 338 5.20 8.62 21.46
N PRO A 339 6.36 8.08 21.89
CA PRO A 339 7.32 7.45 21.00
C PRO A 339 6.77 6.27 20.19
N ASP A 340 5.89 5.47 20.78
CA ASP A 340 5.30 4.31 20.10
C ASP A 340 4.28 4.78 19.05
N CYS A 341 3.49 5.81 19.36
CA CYS A 341 2.61 6.45 18.38
C CYS A 341 3.39 7.09 17.23
N ILE A 342 4.48 7.80 17.51
CA ILE A 342 5.36 8.37 16.48
C ILE A 342 5.90 7.25 15.58
N LEU A 343 6.38 6.16 16.16
CA LEU A 343 6.89 5.04 15.38
C LEU A 343 5.78 4.39 14.55
N GLU A 344 4.60 4.14 15.12
CA GLU A 344 3.48 3.56 14.38
C GLU A 344 3.05 4.46 13.21
N GLY A 345 2.98 5.78 13.42
CA GLY A 345 2.74 6.76 12.37
C GLY A 345 3.75 6.65 11.24
N ILE A 346 5.05 6.64 11.56
CA ILE A 346 6.13 6.46 10.58
C ILE A 346 5.95 5.17 9.78
N LEU A 347 5.55 4.06 10.41
CA LEU A 347 5.35 2.79 9.71
C LEU A 347 4.17 2.87 8.72
N TYR A 348 3.03 3.43 9.12
CA TYR A 348 1.91 3.66 8.21
C TYR A 348 2.28 4.60 7.05
N GLU A 349 3.03 5.66 7.32
CA GLU A 349 3.54 6.58 6.29
C GLU A 349 4.49 5.87 5.32
N ILE A 350 5.44 5.07 5.81
CA ILE A 350 6.34 4.28 4.95
C ILE A 350 5.53 3.34 4.06
N VAL A 351 4.60 2.57 4.63
CA VAL A 351 3.80 1.59 3.87
C VAL A 351 3.02 2.27 2.76
N ASN A 352 2.30 3.34 3.08
CA ASN A 352 1.39 3.95 2.11
C ASN A 352 2.13 4.86 1.13
N THR A 353 2.92 5.81 1.62
CA THR A 353 3.58 6.79 0.75
C THR A 353 4.61 6.15 -0.17
N GLN A 354 5.37 5.15 0.28
CA GLN A 354 6.31 4.48 -0.61
C GLN A 354 5.62 3.59 -1.64
N ASN A 355 4.47 2.99 -1.32
CA ASN A 355 3.66 2.29 -2.31
C ASN A 355 3.10 3.22 -3.39
N LEU A 356 2.63 4.43 -3.04
CA LEU A 356 2.28 5.45 -4.03
C LEU A 356 3.49 5.83 -4.91
N GLN A 357 4.67 5.99 -4.31
CA GLN A 357 5.90 6.30 -5.05
C GLN A 357 6.32 5.15 -5.99
N ILE A 358 6.12 3.90 -5.59
CA ILE A 358 6.35 2.72 -6.43
C ILE A 358 5.43 2.78 -7.67
N GLN A 359 4.13 3.04 -7.50
CA GLN A 359 3.19 3.19 -8.61
C GLN A 359 3.63 4.31 -9.56
N ALA A 360 3.90 5.51 -9.04
CA ALA A 360 4.38 6.63 -9.84
C ALA A 360 5.70 6.34 -10.58
N MET A 361 6.57 5.52 -10.00
CA MET A 361 7.81 5.08 -10.63
C MET A 361 7.55 4.10 -11.78
N PHE A 362 6.63 3.14 -11.63
CA PHE A 362 6.21 2.26 -12.73
C PHE A 362 5.54 3.05 -13.86
N ASP A 363 4.66 3.99 -13.54
CA ASP A 363 4.02 4.88 -14.52
C ASP A 363 5.04 5.69 -15.30
N TYR A 364 6.09 6.17 -14.62
CA TYR A 364 7.19 6.86 -15.28
C TYR A 364 7.91 5.96 -16.29
N LEU A 365 8.21 4.71 -15.91
CA LEU A 365 8.86 3.75 -16.81
C LEU A 365 7.99 3.48 -18.04
N ASP A 366 6.69 3.23 -17.85
CA ASP A 366 5.75 2.97 -18.93
C ASP A 366 5.58 4.18 -19.87
N ALA A 367 5.35 5.38 -19.30
CA ALA A 367 5.21 6.62 -20.06
C ALA A 367 6.46 6.95 -20.90
N LYS A 368 7.65 6.53 -20.44
CA LYS A 368 8.91 6.66 -21.18
C LYS A 368 9.26 5.44 -22.03
N ARG A 369 8.47 4.37 -21.98
CA ARG A 369 8.68 3.09 -22.65
C ARG A 369 10.03 2.46 -22.29
N PHE A 370 10.47 2.65 -21.06
CA PHE A 370 11.59 1.91 -20.51
C PHE A 370 11.14 0.50 -20.11
N PRO A 371 12.04 -0.48 -20.08
CA PRO A 371 11.74 -1.76 -19.46
C PRO A 371 11.27 -1.55 -18.03
N GLU A 372 10.29 -2.33 -17.57
CA GLU A 372 9.80 -2.28 -16.20
C GLU A 372 10.89 -2.69 -15.18
N ALA A 373 11.71 -3.69 -15.55
CA ALA A 373 12.86 -4.14 -14.77
C ALA A 373 14.10 -4.27 -15.67
N ASP A 374 15.28 -4.12 -15.05
CA ASP A 374 16.57 -4.35 -15.71
C ASP A 374 17.51 -5.17 -14.83
N ASN A 375 17.10 -6.39 -14.47
CA ASN A 375 17.89 -7.23 -13.56
C ASN A 375 19.25 -7.65 -14.15
N CYS A 376 20.24 -7.76 -13.28
CA CYS A 376 21.57 -8.28 -13.55
C CYS A 376 21.93 -9.34 -12.49
N GLU A 377 22.32 -10.53 -12.92
CA GLU A 377 22.82 -11.55 -11.99
C GLU A 377 24.31 -11.34 -11.75
N VAL A 378 24.67 -11.05 -10.49
CA VAL A 378 26.06 -11.00 -10.04
C VAL A 378 26.31 -12.22 -9.16
N PRO A 379 27.19 -13.16 -9.58
CA PRO A 379 27.56 -14.30 -8.74
C PRO A 379 28.17 -13.83 -7.43
N LEU A 380 27.62 -14.28 -6.30
CA LEU A 380 28.28 -14.15 -5.01
C LEU A 380 29.23 -15.34 -4.87
N ASP A 381 30.49 -15.15 -5.26
CA ASP A 381 31.53 -16.09 -4.86
C ASP A 381 31.55 -16.09 -3.33
N LYS A 382 31.29 -17.25 -2.70
CA LYS A 382 31.56 -17.43 -1.27
C LYS A 382 33.00 -17.00 -1.06
N VAL A 383 33.22 -15.87 -0.38
CA VAL A 383 34.56 -15.40 -0.04
C VAL A 383 35.19 -16.47 0.85
N SER A 384 35.86 -17.41 0.20
CA SER A 384 36.65 -18.46 0.78
C SER A 384 37.85 -17.79 1.46
N ASP A 385 37.86 -17.85 2.80
CA ASP A 385 39.05 -17.83 3.67
C ASP A 385 40.24 -16.94 3.23
N THR A 386 40.02 -15.64 2.98
CA THR A 386 41.14 -14.70 2.75
C THR A 386 40.98 -13.32 3.41
N LEU A 387 40.25 -13.23 4.53
CA LEU A 387 40.24 -12.01 5.37
C LEU A 387 40.79 -12.21 6.80
N ALA A 388 41.49 -13.32 7.05
CA ALA A 388 42.20 -13.52 8.32
C ALA A 388 43.53 -12.74 8.44
N GLU A 389 43.94 -11.95 7.43
CA GLU A 389 45.28 -11.30 7.42
C GLU A 389 45.30 -9.76 7.29
N SER A 390 44.16 -9.07 7.41
CA SER A 390 44.16 -7.59 7.44
C SER A 390 43.41 -6.95 8.62
N ALA A 391 43.15 -7.71 9.69
CA ALA A 391 42.80 -7.16 11.00
C ALA A 391 44.03 -6.51 11.66
N GLY A 392 44.57 -5.48 11.02
CA GLY A 392 45.74 -4.72 11.43
C GLY A 392 45.60 -3.29 10.95
N ALA A 393 45.06 -2.44 11.83
CA ALA A 393 45.05 -0.98 11.74
C ALA A 393 44.14 -0.35 10.66
N ALA A 394 42.84 -0.30 10.96
CA ALA A 394 41.99 0.81 10.52
C ALA A 394 41.21 1.32 11.74
N THR A 395 41.77 2.33 12.40
CA THR A 395 41.04 3.14 13.40
C THR A 395 39.91 3.85 12.67
N LEU A 396 38.68 3.38 12.87
CA LEU A 396 37.48 4.02 12.34
C LEU A 396 37.29 5.38 13.02
N GLN A 397 37.75 6.43 12.34
CA GLN A 397 37.46 7.80 12.72
C GLN A 397 36.07 8.13 12.18
N MET A 398 35.04 7.99 13.03
CA MET A 398 33.69 8.41 12.67
C MET A 398 33.70 9.90 12.29
N PRO A 399 33.10 10.29 11.15
CA PRO A 399 32.77 11.69 10.92
C PRO A 399 31.65 12.06 11.90
N THR A 400 32.01 12.71 13.01
CA THR A 400 31.06 13.42 13.86
C THR A 400 30.50 14.61 13.09
N TYR A 401 29.45 14.39 12.30
CA TYR A 401 28.56 15.44 11.84
C TYR A 401 27.13 14.96 12.07
N ILE A 402 26.37 15.76 12.82
CA ILE A 402 24.97 15.56 13.23
C ILE A 402 24.78 14.65 14.46
N TYR A 403 25.46 14.94 15.58
CA TYR A 403 24.98 14.54 16.92
C TYR A 403 25.16 15.62 18.01
N LEU A 404 25.59 16.83 17.62
CA LEU A 404 25.95 17.92 18.55
C LEU A 404 25.00 19.13 18.50
N GLN A 405 23.83 19.02 17.85
CA GLN A 405 22.80 20.06 17.89
C GLN A 405 21.60 19.74 18.79
N HIS A 406 21.40 18.48 19.23
CA HIS A 406 20.26 18.14 20.10
C HIS A 406 20.58 18.20 21.60
N VAL A 407 21.85 18.11 22.03
CA VAL A 407 22.21 18.15 23.46
C VAL A 407 22.50 19.57 23.98
N THR A 408 22.71 20.56 23.11
CA THR A 408 23.01 21.95 23.51
C THR A 408 21.83 22.92 23.40
N ARG A 409 20.70 22.50 22.82
CA ARG A 409 19.49 23.36 22.70
C ARG A 409 18.55 23.28 23.92
N ASN A 410 18.62 22.20 24.71
CA ASN A 410 17.79 22.03 25.92
C ASN A 410 18.43 22.54 27.23
N TRP A 411 19.65 23.10 27.19
CA TRP A 411 20.30 23.70 28.37
C TRP A 411 20.31 25.23 28.38
N LEU A 412 19.88 25.90 27.29
CA LEU A 412 19.93 27.37 27.17
C LEU A 412 18.56 28.07 27.07
N THR A 413 17.46 27.34 27.08
CA THR A 413 16.09 27.90 27.13
C THR A 413 15.47 27.87 28.54
N GLY A 414 16.02 27.13 29.50
CA GLY A 414 15.51 27.04 30.87
C GLY A 414 15.96 28.14 31.85
N TRP A 415 16.94 28.98 31.50
CA TRP A 415 17.59 29.92 32.43
C TRP A 415 17.54 31.40 31.99
N LYS A 416 16.56 31.77 31.16
CA LYS A 416 16.18 33.18 30.93
C LYS A 416 14.96 33.64 31.74
N ALA A 417 14.40 32.77 32.59
CA ALA A 417 13.27 33.10 33.47
C ALA A 417 13.67 33.65 34.85
N LEU A 418 14.96 33.75 35.19
CA LEU A 418 15.44 34.27 36.48
C LEU A 418 16.55 35.29 36.23
N GLY A 419 16.19 36.57 36.23
CA GLY A 419 17.08 37.70 35.97
C GLY A 419 18.21 37.83 37.00
N VAL A 420 19.36 37.24 36.69
CA VAL A 420 20.60 37.44 37.44
C VAL A 420 21.70 37.87 36.48
N VAL A 421 22.12 39.13 36.63
CA VAL A 421 23.28 39.72 35.96
C VAL A 421 24.52 39.35 36.77
N VAL A 422 25.50 38.68 36.14
CA VAL A 422 26.88 38.65 36.68
C VAL A 422 27.89 38.84 35.55
N ALA A 423 28.87 39.68 35.87
CA ALA A 423 29.78 40.39 34.99
C ALA A 423 30.83 39.53 34.29
N THR A 424 31.25 40.04 33.14
CA THR A 424 32.40 39.64 32.33
C THR A 424 33.73 39.80 33.08
N THR A 425 34.59 38.78 33.04
CA THR A 425 36.05 38.98 33.09
C THR A 425 36.78 37.90 32.30
N THR A 426 37.71 38.37 31.49
CA THR A 426 38.52 37.63 30.51
C THR A 426 39.90 37.29 31.10
N VAL A 427 40.56 36.27 30.52
CA VAL A 427 42.02 36.01 30.49
C VAL A 427 42.61 35.17 31.64
N LEU A 428 43.17 33.97 31.38
CA LEU A 428 44.57 33.72 30.97
C LEU A 428 44.84 32.20 30.77
N LEU A 429 45.59 31.86 29.71
CA LEU A 429 46.26 30.58 29.51
C LEU A 429 47.31 30.31 30.61
N MET A 430 47.52 29.04 30.98
CA MET A 430 48.86 28.42 31.00
C MET A 430 48.79 26.90 31.19
N SER A 431 49.64 26.24 30.41
CA SER A 431 50.02 24.83 30.39
C SER A 431 50.72 24.37 31.68
N VAL A 432 50.77 23.05 31.92
CA VAL A 432 52.00 22.26 32.18
C VAL A 432 51.63 20.78 32.41
N ALA A 433 52.42 19.93 31.77
CA ALA A 433 52.41 18.47 31.84
C ALA A 433 52.83 17.90 33.21
N ALA A 434 52.42 16.66 33.51
CA ALA A 434 53.05 15.83 34.53
C ALA A 434 53.11 14.36 34.09
N LEU A 435 54.33 13.87 33.93
CA LEU A 435 54.72 12.45 33.86
C LEU A 435 54.77 11.87 35.29
N VAL A 436 54.11 10.72 35.50
CA VAL A 436 54.62 9.41 36.00
C VAL A 436 55.75 9.46 37.06
N PRO A 437 55.68 8.72 38.21
CA PRO A 437 55.92 7.27 38.17
C PRO A 437 55.17 6.31 39.11
N GLN A 438 55.01 5.11 38.54
CA GLN A 438 55.06 3.73 39.05
C GLN A 438 55.05 3.47 40.57
N PHE A 439 54.11 2.62 40.98
CA PHE A 439 54.37 1.31 41.60
C PHE A 439 53.42 0.26 41.01
#